data_AF-A0A4Q5UZ94-F1
#
_entry.id   AF-A0A4Q5UZ94-F1
#
_cell.length_a   1.000
_cell.length_b   1.000
_cell.length_c   1.000
_cell.angle_alpha   90.00
_cell.angle_beta   90.00
_cell.angle_gamma   90.00
#
_symmetry.space_group_name_H-M   'P 1'
#
loop_
_entity.id
_entity.type
_entity.pdbx_description
1 polymer ?
#
loop_
_entity_poly.entity_id
_entity_poly.type
_entity_poly.pdbx_seq_one_letter_code
_entity_poly.pdbx_strand_id
1 'polypeptide(L)'
;MLQFQYIFLLGALVLVPFLCIMYFYARAKKKKAIKAIGDPQLVAQLMKQYNTKSFLQKFLLATVAMAALAIALANLRKPSGAENVSRAGIDVMIALDVSKSMLAQDVSPSRLERAKQMLSRLIDKLGNNRIGIVIFAGKAYLQMPITGDLPAAKMYLGSADTESVPTQGTVIGDALKMCNASFNSKEKKYKAVVLISDGEDHDEAADEIAKQMANDGVVIYTVGIGSAAGSPLIDPATGDMKTDAQGNTVISKLNENALRSIAQNGNGGYMLYNNTEGVASTIASQLATMDQRAVKDDSLTNYQSFYQWFLGLALVLLLIELFISEMKTMKQRKLKPAVAALAMLLSFSATAQSEKETIKQGNEAYGRKDYPAAANEYNKVVQKNPDNVTAQYNLGNALYKSEKKEEAIGAYDKSINKLTRPVEKSNAYYNKGVVLQNDNKIPECIDAYKNALKLDPNNEDARQNLQKALKQQKEQKKDEKDKKDDNKDQQKNKDQEQKPKPQPSKMNKKDAEEKLKALLQKEKNLQDKLHKVNSNAPNKPEKDW
;
A
#
# COMPACT_ATOMS: atom_id res chain seq x y z
N MET A 1 -14.61 3.57 -25.08
CA MET A 1 -14.28 3.19 -26.47
C MET A 1 -13.22 2.09 -26.45
N LEU A 2 -13.14 1.25 -27.48
CA LEU A 2 -12.07 0.25 -27.59
C LEU A 2 -10.74 0.96 -27.87
N GLN A 3 -9.67 0.51 -27.21
CA GLN A 3 -8.33 1.07 -27.35
C GLN A 3 -7.30 -0.06 -27.39
N PHE A 4 -6.21 0.14 -28.10
CA PHE A 4 -5.06 -0.77 -28.07
C PHE A 4 -4.09 -0.32 -26.98
N GLN A 5 -3.56 -1.26 -26.19
CA GLN A 5 -2.54 -0.94 -25.19
C GLN A 5 -1.20 -0.59 -25.86
N TYR A 6 -0.83 -1.34 -26.90
CA TYR A 6 0.46 -1.23 -27.57
C TYR A 6 0.25 -0.90 -29.04
N ILE A 7 -0.02 0.37 -29.35
CA ILE A 7 -0.28 0.84 -30.71
C ILE A 7 0.90 0.53 -31.65
N PHE A 8 2.14 0.64 -31.17
CA PHE A 8 3.32 0.36 -31.98
C PHE A 8 3.37 -1.09 -32.51
N LEU A 9 2.78 -2.05 -31.79
CA LEU A 9 2.75 -3.46 -32.21
C LEU A 9 1.80 -3.72 -33.39
N LEU A 10 0.86 -2.81 -33.69
CA LEU A 10 0.09 -2.88 -34.94
C LEU A 10 0.98 -2.79 -36.18
N GLY A 11 2.20 -2.24 -36.06
CA GLY A 11 3.19 -2.28 -37.14
C GLY A 11 3.51 -3.70 -37.63
N ALA A 12 3.31 -4.74 -36.79
CA ALA A 12 3.45 -6.13 -37.21
C ALA A 12 2.51 -6.55 -38.34
N LEU A 13 1.41 -5.80 -38.59
CA LEU A 13 0.52 -6.04 -39.74
C LEU A 13 1.23 -5.86 -41.09
N VAL A 14 2.38 -5.18 -41.15
CA VAL A 14 3.21 -5.08 -42.37
C VAL A 14 3.72 -6.47 -42.83
N LEU A 15 3.74 -7.46 -41.95
CA LEU A 15 4.07 -8.84 -42.33
C LEU A 15 3.00 -9.47 -43.25
N VAL A 16 1.75 -9.00 -43.20
CA VAL A 16 0.65 -9.50 -44.04
C VAL A 16 0.91 -9.24 -45.54
N PRO A 17 1.15 -8.00 -46.00
CA PRO A 17 1.48 -7.76 -47.41
C PRO A 17 2.81 -8.41 -47.81
N PHE A 18 3.78 -8.52 -46.90
CA PHE A 18 5.03 -9.25 -47.18
C PHE A 18 4.75 -10.73 -47.49
N LEU A 19 3.90 -11.40 -46.70
CA LEU A 19 3.48 -12.79 -46.97
C LEU A 19 2.76 -12.91 -48.32
N CYS A 20 1.89 -11.95 -48.68
CA CYS A 20 1.25 -11.90 -49.99
C CYS A 20 2.27 -11.82 -51.14
N ILE A 21 3.26 -10.92 -51.04
CA ILE A 21 4.33 -10.80 -52.04
C ILE A 21 5.10 -12.12 -52.15
N MET A 22 5.44 -12.73 -51.02
CA MET A 22 6.15 -14.02 -50.98
C MET A 22 5.34 -15.14 -51.64
N TYR A 23 4.02 -15.17 -51.47
CA TYR A 23 3.13 -16.12 -52.14
C TYR A 23 3.12 -15.95 -53.65
N PHE A 24 2.97 -14.72 -54.15
CA PHE A 24 3.01 -14.45 -55.59
C PHE A 24 4.38 -14.79 -56.19
N TYR A 25 5.47 -14.46 -55.49
CA TYR A 25 6.82 -14.82 -55.88
C TYR A 25 7.02 -16.34 -55.95
N ALA A 26 6.59 -17.08 -54.92
CA ALA A 26 6.64 -18.53 -54.89
C ALA A 26 5.84 -19.16 -56.04
N ARG A 27 4.65 -18.61 -56.34
CA ARG A 27 3.81 -19.06 -57.46
C ARG A 27 4.46 -18.78 -58.83
N ALA A 28 5.07 -17.62 -59.00
CA ALA A 28 5.79 -17.26 -60.22
C ALA A 28 7.02 -18.16 -60.45
N LYS A 29 7.80 -18.41 -59.39
CA LYS A 29 8.97 -19.31 -59.43
C LYS A 29 8.56 -20.74 -59.75
N LYS A 30 7.48 -21.25 -59.13
CA LYS A 30 6.89 -22.56 -59.46
C LYS A 30 6.48 -22.63 -60.94
N LYS A 31 5.81 -21.60 -61.49
CA LYS A 31 5.41 -21.56 -62.90
C LYS A 31 6.63 -21.57 -63.85
N LYS A 32 7.70 -20.86 -63.52
CA LYS A 32 8.96 -20.89 -64.28
C LYS A 32 9.64 -22.27 -64.22
N ALA A 33 9.72 -22.88 -63.04
CA ALA A 33 10.31 -24.20 -62.86
C ALA A 33 9.57 -25.28 -63.66
N ILE A 34 8.22 -25.27 -63.64
CA ILE A 34 7.39 -26.20 -64.43
C ILE A 34 7.72 -26.11 -65.93
N LYS A 35 7.90 -24.90 -66.46
CA LYS A 35 8.28 -24.68 -67.87
C LYS A 35 9.71 -25.15 -68.20
N ALA A 36 10.62 -25.15 -67.22
CA ALA A 36 12.02 -25.52 -67.42
C ALA A 36 12.25 -27.05 -67.35
N ILE A 37 11.35 -27.80 -66.70
CA ILE A 37 11.49 -29.26 -66.49
C ILE A 37 11.08 -30.07 -67.74
N GLY A 38 10.18 -29.54 -68.60
CA GLY A 38 9.77 -30.23 -69.82
C GLY A 38 8.46 -29.71 -70.40
N ASP A 39 7.83 -30.51 -71.29
CA ASP A 39 6.53 -30.20 -71.88
C ASP A 39 5.46 -29.97 -70.79
N PRO A 40 4.78 -28.79 -70.77
CA PRO A 40 3.74 -28.47 -69.81
C PRO A 40 2.65 -29.53 -69.66
N GLN A 41 2.31 -30.26 -70.73
CA GLN A 41 1.28 -31.31 -70.68
C GLN A 41 1.75 -32.53 -69.89
N LEU A 42 3.01 -32.96 -70.12
CA LEU A 42 3.61 -34.10 -69.44
C LEU A 42 3.85 -33.80 -67.95
N VAL A 43 4.35 -32.58 -67.65
CA VAL A 43 4.57 -32.14 -66.26
C VAL A 43 3.25 -32.00 -65.49
N ALA A 44 2.18 -31.54 -66.14
CA ALA A 44 0.85 -31.49 -65.52
C ALA A 44 0.29 -32.88 -65.17
N GLN A 45 0.56 -33.89 -66.01
CA GLN A 45 0.20 -35.28 -65.72
C GLN A 45 1.00 -35.85 -64.54
N LEU A 46 2.31 -35.56 -64.45
CA LEU A 46 3.16 -35.97 -63.32
C LEU A 46 2.79 -35.26 -62.02
N MET A 47 2.29 -34.02 -62.08
CA MET A 47 1.84 -33.24 -60.93
C MET A 47 0.33 -33.34 -60.65
N LYS A 48 -0.38 -34.33 -61.21
CA LYS A 48 -1.84 -34.52 -61.00
C LYS A 48 -2.23 -34.66 -59.53
N GLN A 49 -1.29 -35.06 -58.68
CA GLN A 49 -1.49 -35.17 -57.23
C GLN A 49 -1.36 -33.83 -56.50
N TYR A 50 -0.85 -32.76 -57.13
CA TYR A 50 -0.71 -31.46 -56.49
C TYR A 50 -2.02 -30.67 -56.52
N ASN A 51 -2.50 -30.24 -55.35
CA ASN A 51 -3.71 -29.43 -55.24
C ASN A 51 -3.38 -27.94 -55.08
N THR A 52 -3.55 -27.17 -56.16
CA THR A 52 -3.31 -25.72 -56.16
C THR A 52 -4.29 -24.97 -55.23
N LYS A 53 -5.51 -25.48 -55.03
CA LYS A 53 -6.50 -24.87 -54.11
C LYS A 53 -6.07 -25.01 -52.65
N SER A 54 -5.51 -26.16 -52.26
CA SER A 54 -5.02 -26.39 -50.89
C SER A 54 -3.82 -25.51 -50.56
N PHE A 55 -2.93 -25.24 -51.53
CA PHE A 55 -1.84 -24.28 -51.35
C PHE A 55 -2.35 -22.85 -51.09
N LEU A 56 -3.40 -22.41 -51.80
CA LEU A 56 -4.03 -21.11 -51.54
C LEU A 56 -4.75 -21.09 -50.18
N GLN A 57 -5.46 -22.16 -49.82
CA GLN A 57 -6.14 -22.27 -48.52
C GLN A 57 -5.15 -22.17 -47.35
N LYS A 58 -4.02 -22.87 -47.41
CA LYS A 58 -2.96 -22.75 -46.40
C LYS A 58 -2.43 -21.33 -46.26
N PHE A 59 -2.11 -20.72 -47.40
CA PHE A 59 -1.62 -19.35 -47.43
C PHE A 59 -2.63 -18.37 -46.79
N LEU A 60 -3.91 -18.49 -47.13
CA LEU A 60 -4.97 -17.65 -46.54
C LEU A 60 -5.08 -17.87 -45.02
N LEU A 61 -5.08 -19.12 -44.56
CA LEU A 61 -5.13 -19.44 -43.12
C LEU A 61 -3.93 -18.85 -42.37
N ALA A 62 -2.71 -19.04 -42.87
CA ALA A 62 -1.49 -18.49 -42.28
C ALA A 62 -1.52 -16.95 -42.24
N THR A 63 -2.03 -16.32 -43.30
CA THR A 63 -2.10 -14.85 -43.40
C THR A 63 -3.13 -14.27 -42.42
N VAL A 64 -4.31 -14.88 -42.30
CA VAL A 64 -5.34 -14.47 -41.33
C VAL A 64 -4.86 -14.74 -39.89
N ALA A 65 -4.17 -15.86 -39.65
CA ALA A 65 -3.57 -16.15 -38.34
C ALA A 65 -2.51 -15.11 -37.95
N MET A 66 -1.65 -14.69 -38.89
CA MET A 66 -0.66 -13.64 -38.67
C MET A 66 -1.31 -12.29 -38.33
N ALA A 67 -2.38 -11.92 -39.04
CA ALA A 67 -3.13 -10.69 -38.75
C ALA A 67 -3.78 -10.76 -37.36
N ALA A 68 -4.37 -11.89 -36.99
CA ALA A 68 -4.95 -12.09 -35.66
C ALA A 68 -3.89 -12.05 -34.54
N LEU A 69 -2.69 -12.60 -34.77
CA LEU A 69 -1.56 -12.49 -33.84
C LEU A 69 -1.11 -11.03 -33.65
N ALA A 70 -1.02 -10.25 -34.72
CA ALA A 70 -0.66 -8.83 -34.63
C ALA A 70 -1.67 -8.04 -33.78
N ILE A 71 -2.97 -8.30 -33.97
CA ILE A 71 -4.04 -7.69 -33.17
C ILE A 71 -4.00 -8.16 -31.71
N ALA A 72 -3.71 -9.44 -31.47
CA ALA A 72 -3.55 -10.00 -30.13
C ALA A 72 -2.38 -9.33 -29.38
N LEU A 73 -1.23 -9.16 -30.05
CA LEU A 73 -0.05 -8.50 -29.50
C LEU A 73 -0.30 -7.03 -29.17
N ALA A 74 -1.03 -6.32 -30.03
CA ALA A 74 -1.42 -4.93 -29.77
C ALA A 74 -2.37 -4.77 -28.56
N ASN A 75 -2.90 -5.89 -28.05
CA ASN A 75 -3.82 -6.01 -26.92
C ASN A 75 -5.01 -5.04 -26.99
N LEU A 76 -6.04 -5.45 -27.74
CA LEU A 76 -7.32 -4.75 -27.78
C LEU A 76 -7.99 -4.81 -26.40
N ARG A 77 -8.27 -3.65 -25.80
CA ARG A 77 -8.91 -3.54 -24.49
C ARG A 77 -10.08 -2.57 -24.52
N LYS A 78 -11.05 -2.83 -23.65
CA LYS A 78 -12.13 -1.89 -23.33
C LYS A 78 -11.91 -1.43 -21.89
N PRO A 79 -12.05 -0.14 -21.57
CA PRO A 79 -12.19 0.26 -20.18
C PRO A 79 -13.42 -0.47 -19.64
N SER A 80 -13.18 -1.42 -18.72
CA SER A 80 -14.25 -1.90 -17.86
C SER A 80 -14.63 -0.69 -17.04
N GLY A 81 -15.92 -0.37 -16.97
CA GLY A 81 -16.37 0.72 -16.10
C GLY A 81 -15.69 0.54 -14.74
N ALA A 82 -15.24 1.64 -14.14
CA ALA A 82 -14.75 1.63 -12.77
C ALA A 82 -15.76 0.77 -11.99
N GLU A 83 -15.28 -0.31 -11.38
CA GLU A 83 -16.10 -1.03 -10.42
C GLU A 83 -16.60 0.07 -9.49
N ASN A 84 -17.92 0.31 -9.46
CA ASN A 84 -18.49 1.46 -8.76
C ASN A 84 -18.31 1.21 -7.26
N VAL A 85 -17.08 1.37 -6.77
CA VAL A 85 -16.79 1.57 -5.37
C VAL A 85 -17.22 3.01 -5.13
N SER A 86 -18.53 3.19 -5.02
CA SER A 86 -19.16 4.40 -4.56
C SER A 86 -18.64 4.65 -3.16
N ARG A 87 -17.58 5.44 -3.02
CA ARG A 87 -17.05 5.81 -1.72
C ARG A 87 -17.94 6.90 -1.16
N ALA A 88 -18.76 6.56 -0.18
CA ALA A 88 -19.54 7.54 0.57
C ALA A 88 -18.59 8.32 1.50
N GLY A 89 -18.55 9.65 1.42
CA GLY A 89 -17.71 10.48 2.30
C GLY A 89 -18.15 11.94 2.38
N ILE A 90 -17.61 12.67 3.35
CA ILE A 90 -17.79 14.11 3.54
C ILE A 90 -16.45 14.85 3.38
N ASP A 91 -16.52 16.16 3.20
CA ASP A 91 -15.37 17.07 3.22
C ASP A 91 -15.22 17.66 4.61
N VAL A 92 -14.06 17.43 5.22
CA VAL A 92 -13.73 17.91 6.56
C VAL A 92 -12.58 18.91 6.48
N MET A 93 -12.80 20.14 6.93
CA MET A 93 -11.74 21.13 7.10
C MET A 93 -11.32 21.18 8.57
N ILE A 94 -10.05 20.97 8.83
CA ILE A 94 -9.46 21.17 10.15
C ILE A 94 -8.95 22.61 10.22
N ALA A 95 -9.39 23.38 11.22
CA ALA A 95 -8.84 24.69 11.56
C ALA A 95 -8.04 24.55 12.86
N LEU A 96 -6.72 24.62 12.76
CA LEU A 96 -5.81 24.47 13.89
C LEU A 96 -5.22 25.81 14.30
N ASP A 97 -5.44 26.19 15.55
CA ASP A 97 -4.78 27.33 16.17
C ASP A 97 -3.30 27.03 16.42
N VAL A 98 -2.43 27.89 15.89
CA VAL A 98 -0.97 27.83 16.07
C VAL A 98 -0.44 29.13 16.70
N SER A 99 -1.28 29.89 17.39
CA SER A 99 -0.86 31.06 18.15
C SER A 99 0.03 30.68 19.34
N LYS A 100 0.76 31.66 19.87
CA LYS A 100 1.66 31.46 21.03
C LYS A 100 0.96 30.96 22.29
N SER A 101 -0.34 31.20 22.46
CA SER A 101 -1.12 30.69 23.61
C SER A 101 -1.18 29.15 23.62
N MET A 102 -1.13 28.53 22.44
CA MET A 102 -1.12 27.07 22.28
C MET A 102 0.20 26.40 22.73
N LEU A 103 1.24 27.18 23.09
CA LEU A 103 2.46 26.65 23.72
C LEU A 103 2.29 26.41 25.23
N ALA A 104 1.20 26.87 25.84
CA ALA A 104 0.90 26.64 27.24
C ALA A 104 0.93 25.14 27.60
N GLN A 105 1.38 24.85 28.82
CA GLN A 105 1.64 23.48 29.29
C GLN A 105 0.64 23.00 30.36
N ASP A 106 -0.49 23.68 30.53
CA ASP A 106 -1.61 23.14 31.34
C ASP A 106 -2.14 21.82 30.78
N VAL A 107 -1.91 21.56 29.49
CA VAL A 107 -2.02 20.24 28.88
C VAL A 107 -0.64 19.79 28.39
N SER A 108 0.02 18.92 29.15
CA SER A 108 1.37 18.41 28.82
C SER A 108 1.37 17.56 27.55
N PRO A 109 2.33 17.69 26.59
CA PRO A 109 3.51 18.56 26.67
C PRO A 109 3.22 20.02 26.34
N SER A 110 2.32 20.31 25.40
CA SER A 110 1.71 21.63 25.17
C SER A 110 0.33 21.45 24.55
N ARG A 111 -0.51 22.50 24.60
CA ARG A 111 -1.83 22.48 23.94
C ARG A 111 -1.70 22.14 22.45
N LEU A 112 -0.77 22.76 21.73
CA LEU A 112 -0.55 22.52 20.30
C LEU A 112 -0.17 21.07 19.99
N GLU A 113 0.79 20.51 20.75
CA GLU A 113 1.23 19.13 20.52
C GLU A 113 0.12 18.12 20.83
N ARG A 114 -0.74 18.41 21.82
CA ARG A 114 -1.92 17.60 22.10
C ARG A 114 -3.02 17.75 21.07
N ALA A 115 -3.24 18.95 20.55
CA ALA A 115 -4.14 19.19 19.44
C ALA A 115 -3.70 18.38 18.20
N LYS A 116 -2.41 18.41 17.85
CA LYS A 116 -1.84 17.62 16.74
C LYS A 116 -2.00 16.12 16.95
N GLN A 117 -1.77 15.62 18.16
CA GLN A 117 -1.98 14.20 18.48
C GLN A 117 -3.46 13.80 18.36
N MET A 118 -4.38 14.63 18.86
CA MET A 118 -5.82 14.39 18.78
C MET A 118 -6.30 14.40 17.34
N LEU A 119 -5.89 15.40 16.56
CA LEU A 119 -6.17 15.49 15.13
C LEU A 119 -5.60 14.30 14.35
N SER A 120 -4.37 13.85 14.66
CA SER A 120 -3.81 12.65 14.03
C SER A 120 -4.68 11.42 14.30
N ARG A 121 -5.26 11.28 15.50
CA ARG A 121 -6.20 10.19 15.84
C ARG A 121 -7.55 10.35 15.16
N LEU A 122 -8.04 11.59 15.02
CA LEU A 122 -9.25 11.88 14.26
C LEU A 122 -9.07 11.50 12.79
N ILE A 123 -7.96 11.90 12.16
CA ILE A 123 -7.62 11.58 10.76
C ILE A 123 -7.61 10.06 10.53
N ASP A 124 -7.06 9.27 11.46
CA ASP A 124 -7.10 7.80 11.38
C ASP A 124 -8.50 7.20 11.32
N LYS A 125 -9.48 7.87 11.94
CA LYS A 125 -10.88 7.42 12.02
C LYS A 125 -11.74 7.94 10.87
N LEU A 126 -11.27 8.93 10.11
CA LEU A 126 -12.03 9.58 9.05
C LEU A 126 -12.14 8.74 7.75
N GLY A 127 -11.37 7.65 7.63
CA GLY A 127 -11.58 6.63 6.61
C GLY A 127 -11.65 7.16 5.17
N ASN A 128 -12.84 7.17 4.57
CA ASN A 128 -13.06 7.58 3.17
C ASN A 128 -13.33 9.08 2.98
N ASN A 129 -13.30 9.88 4.06
CA ASN A 129 -13.55 11.31 3.98
C ASN A 129 -12.36 12.06 3.38
N ARG A 130 -12.63 13.20 2.74
CA ARG A 130 -11.57 14.11 2.28
C ARG A 130 -11.30 15.14 3.36
N ILE A 131 -10.03 15.50 3.53
CA ILE A 131 -9.57 16.37 4.61
C ILE A 131 -8.77 17.51 4.02
N GLY A 132 -8.99 18.72 4.49
CA GLY A 132 -8.08 19.86 4.32
C GLY A 132 -7.66 20.43 5.67
N ILE A 133 -6.59 21.20 5.68
CA ILE A 133 -6.03 21.81 6.91
C ILE A 133 -5.80 23.29 6.67
N VAL A 134 -6.38 24.10 7.55
CA VAL A 134 -6.10 25.52 7.73
C VAL A 134 -5.39 25.68 9.07
N ILE A 135 -4.30 26.44 9.07
CA ILE A 135 -3.64 26.87 10.30
C ILE A 135 -3.88 28.36 10.47
N PHE A 136 -4.03 28.82 11.72
CA PHE A 136 -4.28 30.24 11.97
C PHE A 136 -3.66 30.72 13.28
N ALA A 137 -3.34 32.00 13.28
CA ALA A 137 -3.00 32.80 14.46
C ALA A 137 -3.56 34.22 14.21
N GLY A 138 -2.71 35.25 14.06
CA GLY A 138 -3.13 36.59 13.66
C GLY A 138 -3.62 36.71 12.21
N LYS A 139 -3.42 35.65 11.41
CA LYS A 139 -4.01 35.43 10.08
C LYS A 139 -4.25 33.93 9.86
N ALA A 140 -5.10 33.58 8.89
CA ALA A 140 -5.35 32.21 8.50
C ALA A 140 -4.70 31.85 7.16
N TYR A 141 -4.14 30.64 7.07
CA TYR A 141 -3.48 30.09 5.88
C TYR A 141 -4.00 28.69 5.57
N LEU A 142 -4.27 28.42 4.28
CA LEU A 142 -4.57 27.08 3.80
C LEU A 142 -3.26 26.28 3.72
N GLN A 143 -3.01 25.44 4.72
CA GLN A 143 -1.83 24.58 4.77
C GLN A 143 -1.96 23.40 3.79
N MET A 144 -3.17 22.85 3.66
CA MET A 144 -3.44 21.72 2.79
C MET A 144 -4.84 21.81 2.18
N PRO A 145 -4.96 21.81 0.83
CA PRO A 145 -6.24 21.67 0.15
C PRO A 145 -6.93 20.34 0.48
N ILE A 146 -8.25 20.27 0.27
CA ILE A 146 -9.06 19.07 0.51
C ILE A 146 -8.54 17.89 -0.35
N THR A 147 -8.14 16.80 0.31
CA THR A 147 -7.61 15.58 -0.33
C THR A 147 -8.09 14.31 0.36
N GLY A 148 -8.11 13.19 -0.36
CA GLY A 148 -8.35 11.85 0.20
C GLY A 148 -7.09 11.17 0.75
N ASP A 149 -5.92 11.83 0.67
CA ASP A 149 -4.63 11.30 1.14
C ASP A 149 -4.44 11.59 2.65
N LEU A 150 -4.90 10.65 3.50
CA LEU A 150 -4.76 10.77 4.96
C LEU A 150 -3.29 10.79 5.43
N PRO A 151 -2.36 9.99 4.87
CA PRO A 151 -0.93 10.12 5.19
C PRO A 151 -0.37 11.52 4.94
N ALA A 152 -0.71 12.15 3.81
CA ALA A 152 -0.30 13.52 3.53
C ALA A 152 -0.84 14.50 4.57
N ALA A 153 -2.13 14.38 4.95
CA ALA A 153 -2.74 15.20 5.99
C ALA A 153 -1.96 15.14 7.32
N LYS A 154 -1.52 13.94 7.73
CA LYS A 154 -0.71 13.76 8.93
C LYS A 154 0.68 14.39 8.82
N MET A 155 1.29 14.34 7.63
CA MET A 155 2.58 14.98 7.39
C MET A 155 2.48 16.50 7.54
N TYR A 156 1.48 17.12 6.90
CA TYR A 156 1.23 18.56 7.02
C TYR A 156 0.89 18.98 8.45
N LEU A 157 0.04 18.20 9.13
CA LEU A 157 -0.27 18.44 10.54
C LEU A 157 0.98 18.36 11.42
N GLY A 158 1.85 17.37 11.20
CA GLY A 158 3.09 17.20 11.94
C GLY A 158 4.05 18.39 11.81
N SER A 159 4.06 19.04 10.65
CA SER A 159 4.89 20.22 10.36
C SER A 159 4.36 21.54 10.91
N ALA A 160 3.10 21.60 11.38
CA ALA A 160 2.52 22.82 11.91
C ALA A 160 3.15 23.19 13.26
N ASP A 161 3.60 24.44 13.37
CA ASP A 161 4.19 25.07 14.55
C ASP A 161 3.77 26.54 14.66
N THR A 162 4.19 27.24 15.72
CA THR A 162 3.81 28.64 15.94
C THR A 162 4.48 29.63 14.99
N GLU A 163 5.57 29.21 14.32
CA GLU A 163 6.31 30.02 13.36
C GLU A 163 5.76 29.87 11.93
N SER A 164 4.91 28.86 11.72
CA SER A 164 4.20 28.62 10.46
C SER A 164 3.30 29.80 10.07
N VAL A 165 2.87 30.60 11.05
CA VAL A 165 2.11 31.82 10.84
C VAL A 165 2.90 33.02 11.39
N PRO A 166 3.45 33.89 10.53
CA PRO A 166 4.31 35.00 10.98
C PRO A 166 3.59 36.03 11.85
N THR A 167 2.30 36.27 11.57
CA THR A 167 1.48 37.23 12.31
C THR A 167 0.85 36.55 13.51
N GLN A 168 1.23 36.96 14.72
CA GLN A 168 0.72 36.42 15.97
C GLN A 168 -0.60 37.08 16.40
N GLY A 169 -1.33 36.44 17.30
CA GLY A 169 -2.70 36.77 17.70
C GLY A 169 -3.63 35.58 17.38
N THR A 170 -4.95 35.79 17.49
CA THR A 170 -5.95 34.77 17.13
C THR A 170 -7.08 35.42 16.36
N VAL A 171 -7.35 34.93 15.15
CA VAL A 171 -8.43 35.41 14.27
C VAL A 171 -9.23 34.20 13.77
N ILE A 172 -10.23 33.80 14.57
CA ILE A 172 -11.04 32.61 14.27
C ILE A 172 -11.93 32.85 13.05
N GLY A 173 -12.51 34.05 12.90
CA GLY A 173 -13.33 34.40 11.76
C GLY A 173 -12.63 34.23 10.41
N ASP A 174 -11.36 34.62 10.31
CA ASP A 174 -10.58 34.43 9.07
C ASP A 174 -10.28 32.95 8.79
N ALA A 175 -10.05 32.15 9.82
CA ALA A 175 -9.89 30.71 9.67
C ALA A 175 -11.18 30.06 9.14
N LEU A 176 -12.33 30.45 9.69
CA LEU A 176 -13.65 29.99 9.24
C LEU A 176 -13.93 30.40 7.79
N LYS A 177 -13.64 31.65 7.41
CA LYS A 177 -13.74 32.13 6.02
C LYS A 177 -12.85 31.32 5.07
N MET A 178 -11.61 31.07 5.45
CA MET A 178 -10.67 30.27 4.65
C MET A 178 -11.17 28.83 4.47
N CYS A 179 -11.71 28.22 5.53
CA CYS A 179 -12.37 26.92 5.46
C CYS A 179 -13.55 26.95 4.49
N ASN A 180 -14.44 27.95 4.59
CA ASN A 180 -15.61 28.06 3.71
C ASN A 180 -15.20 28.21 2.23
N ALA A 181 -14.21 29.06 1.96
CA ALA A 181 -13.69 29.29 0.61
C ALA A 181 -13.00 28.05 0.00
N SER A 182 -12.49 27.15 0.83
CA SER A 182 -11.82 25.91 0.40
C SER A 182 -12.81 24.81 0.00
N PHE A 183 -14.08 24.91 0.41
CA PHE A 183 -15.11 23.97 -0.01
C PHE A 183 -15.63 24.25 -1.42
N ASN A 184 -16.14 23.20 -2.08
CA ASN A 184 -16.80 23.36 -3.38
C ASN A 184 -18.13 24.14 -3.23
N SER A 185 -18.23 25.31 -3.85
CA SER A 185 -19.40 26.20 -3.77
C SER A 185 -20.68 25.62 -4.39
N LYS A 186 -20.57 24.57 -5.23
CA LYS A 186 -21.73 23.95 -5.91
C LYS A 186 -22.54 23.03 -4.99
N GLU A 187 -21.98 22.60 -3.87
CA GLU A 187 -22.58 21.61 -2.98
C GLU A 187 -22.92 22.26 -1.63
N LYS A 188 -24.15 22.10 -1.14
CA LYS A 188 -24.60 22.66 0.15
C LYS A 188 -24.67 21.64 1.28
N LYS A 189 -24.21 20.41 1.04
CA LYS A 189 -24.23 19.31 2.03
C LYS A 189 -22.84 18.68 2.09
N TYR A 190 -22.62 17.78 3.05
CA TYR A 190 -21.40 16.97 3.16
C TYR A 190 -20.16 17.76 3.61
N LYS A 191 -20.31 18.85 4.36
CA LYS A 191 -19.21 19.73 4.75
C LYS A 191 -19.16 19.92 6.26
N ALA A 192 -17.99 19.72 6.85
CA ALA A 192 -17.76 19.96 8.25
C ALA A 192 -16.46 20.71 8.51
N VAL A 193 -16.45 21.57 9.52
CA VAL A 193 -15.24 22.19 10.06
C VAL A 193 -14.99 21.63 11.46
N VAL A 194 -13.74 21.28 11.75
CA VAL A 194 -13.28 20.94 13.10
C VAL A 194 -12.25 21.99 13.51
N LEU A 195 -12.68 22.94 14.34
CA LEU A 195 -11.88 24.01 14.90
C LEU A 195 -11.27 23.57 16.23
N ILE A 196 -9.96 23.75 16.42
CA ILE A 196 -9.28 23.52 17.70
C ILE A 196 -8.51 24.77 18.10
N SER A 197 -8.82 25.30 19.28
CA SER A 197 -8.24 26.53 19.83
C SER A 197 -8.46 26.58 21.34
N ASP A 198 -7.77 27.49 22.03
CA ASP A 198 -8.11 27.91 23.38
C ASP A 198 -9.15 29.05 23.42
N GLY A 199 -9.52 29.60 22.25
CA GLY A 199 -10.58 30.60 22.10
C GLY A 199 -10.31 31.94 22.79
N GLU A 200 -9.07 32.18 23.23
CA GLU A 200 -8.72 33.27 24.14
C GLU A 200 -9.03 34.65 23.54
N ASP A 201 -8.52 34.89 22.32
CA ASP A 201 -8.79 36.09 21.54
C ASP A 201 -9.91 35.79 20.52
N HIS A 202 -11.15 36.15 20.89
CA HIS A 202 -12.35 35.98 20.08
C HIS A 202 -12.62 37.23 19.24
N ASP A 203 -12.82 37.08 17.93
CA ASP A 203 -13.35 38.15 17.08
C ASP A 203 -14.88 38.04 16.99
N GLU A 204 -15.60 39.15 17.25
CA GLU A 204 -17.08 39.18 17.17
C GLU A 204 -17.62 38.70 15.81
N ALA A 205 -16.80 38.83 14.76
CA ALA A 205 -17.12 38.36 13.42
C ALA A 205 -17.20 36.82 13.31
N ALA A 206 -16.51 36.05 14.17
CA ALA A 206 -16.53 34.57 14.10
C ALA A 206 -17.94 34.00 14.28
N ASP A 207 -18.75 34.59 15.16
CA ASP A 207 -20.13 34.15 15.40
C ASP A 207 -21.02 34.41 14.18
N GLU A 208 -20.88 35.57 13.53
CA GLU A 208 -21.62 35.90 12.31
C GLU A 208 -21.23 34.99 11.14
N ILE A 209 -19.93 34.74 10.98
CA ILE A 209 -19.38 33.84 9.95
C ILE A 209 -19.85 32.41 10.20
N ALA A 210 -19.87 31.93 11.45
CA ALA A 210 -20.37 30.61 11.80
C ALA A 210 -21.85 30.45 11.40
N LYS A 211 -22.70 31.46 11.67
CA LYS A 211 -24.11 31.47 11.22
C LYS A 211 -24.21 31.43 9.69
N GLN A 212 -23.38 32.19 8.99
CA GLN A 212 -23.36 32.18 7.53
C GLN A 212 -22.97 30.80 6.99
N MET A 213 -21.92 30.19 7.54
CA MET A 213 -21.46 28.86 7.16
C MET A 213 -22.50 27.77 7.42
N ALA A 214 -23.25 27.88 8.53
CA ALA A 214 -24.39 27.01 8.80
C ALA A 214 -25.48 27.12 7.73
N ASN A 215 -25.78 28.34 7.25
CA ASN A 215 -26.73 28.57 6.15
C ASN A 215 -26.20 28.03 4.80
N ASP A 216 -24.88 28.01 4.61
CA ASP A 216 -24.21 27.38 3.46
C ASP A 216 -24.15 25.84 3.58
N GLY A 217 -24.63 25.29 4.71
CA GLY A 217 -24.73 23.87 4.99
C GLY A 217 -23.44 23.22 5.49
N VAL A 218 -22.57 24.03 6.10
CA VAL A 218 -21.36 23.57 6.79
C VAL A 218 -21.66 23.41 8.28
N VAL A 219 -21.28 22.27 8.86
CA VAL A 219 -21.40 22.01 10.30
C VAL A 219 -20.08 22.29 11.00
N ILE A 220 -20.08 23.10 12.07
CA ILE A 220 -18.84 23.50 12.77
C ILE A 220 -18.75 22.83 14.14
N TYR A 221 -17.77 21.95 14.29
CA TYR A 221 -17.37 21.38 15.58
C TYR A 221 -16.19 22.16 16.14
N THR A 222 -16.22 22.45 17.43
CA THR A 222 -15.14 23.17 18.11
C THR A 222 -14.59 22.34 19.26
N VAL A 223 -13.27 22.31 19.40
CA VAL A 223 -12.58 21.66 20.51
C VAL A 223 -11.78 22.70 21.29
N GLY A 224 -12.18 22.92 22.53
CA GLY A 224 -11.44 23.76 23.46
C GLY A 224 -10.28 23.00 24.07
N ILE A 225 -9.06 23.56 24.03
CA ILE A 225 -7.90 22.97 24.71
C ILE A 225 -7.25 23.97 25.66
N GLY A 226 -6.97 23.53 26.88
CA GLY A 226 -6.46 24.38 27.95
C GLY A 226 -7.35 24.34 29.19
N SER A 227 -7.01 25.16 30.17
CA SER A 227 -7.73 25.27 31.44
C SER A 227 -8.32 26.67 31.62
N ALA A 228 -9.49 26.75 32.26
CA ALA A 228 -10.11 28.02 32.63
C ALA A 228 -9.29 28.78 33.70
N ALA A 229 -8.51 28.06 34.52
CA ALA A 229 -7.58 28.65 35.48
C ALA A 229 -6.43 29.40 34.78
N GLY A 230 -6.04 28.92 33.60
CA GLY A 230 -4.97 29.46 32.78
C GLY A 230 -3.59 28.92 33.14
N SER A 231 -2.62 29.19 32.26
CA SER A 231 -1.24 28.74 32.40
C SER A 231 -0.28 29.81 31.91
N PRO A 232 0.86 30.04 32.59
CA PRO A 232 1.87 30.97 32.11
C PRO A 232 2.49 30.47 30.81
N LEU A 233 2.77 31.39 29.90
CA LEU A 233 3.53 31.07 28.69
C LEU A 233 5.03 31.10 29.00
N ILE A 234 5.76 30.15 28.43
CA ILE A 234 7.22 30.07 28.55
C ILE A 234 7.82 30.53 27.22
N ASP A 235 8.80 31.43 27.26
CA ASP A 235 9.53 31.82 26.06
C ASP A 235 10.48 30.69 25.64
N PRO A 236 10.33 30.11 24.44
CA PRO A 236 11.19 29.01 23.99
C PRO A 236 12.66 29.41 23.79
N ALA A 237 12.98 30.70 23.64
CA ALA A 237 14.34 31.17 23.45
C ALA A 237 15.12 31.28 24.77
N THR A 238 14.45 31.69 25.86
CA THR A 238 15.10 31.89 27.17
C THR A 238 14.78 30.80 28.18
N GLY A 239 13.65 30.10 28.03
CA GLY A 239 13.14 29.15 29.02
C GLY A 239 12.45 29.80 30.23
N ASP A 240 12.37 31.14 30.24
CA ASP A 240 11.74 31.92 31.32
C ASP A 240 10.25 32.16 31.04
N MET A 241 9.51 32.54 32.07
CA MET A 241 8.12 32.97 31.92
C MET A 241 8.05 34.22 31.03
N LYS A 242 7.20 34.17 30.02
CA LYS A 242 6.93 35.29 29.13
C LYS A 242 6.27 36.42 29.92
N THR A 243 6.84 37.62 29.81
CA THR A 243 6.32 38.83 30.43
C THR A 243 5.74 39.79 29.40
N ASP A 244 4.74 40.58 29.81
CA ASP A 244 4.21 41.69 29.03
C ASP A 244 5.18 42.90 29.04
N ALA A 245 4.83 43.97 28.33
CA ALA A 245 5.64 45.20 28.28
C ALA A 245 5.75 45.90 29.64
N GLN A 246 4.95 45.50 30.63
CA GLN A 246 4.90 46.01 31.99
C GLN A 246 5.60 45.09 32.99
N GLY A 247 6.16 43.96 32.54
CA GLY A 247 6.91 43.01 33.36
C GLY A 247 6.04 41.96 34.09
N ASN A 248 4.73 41.89 33.84
CA ASN A 248 3.85 40.87 34.44
C ASN A 248 3.86 39.60 33.60
N THR A 249 3.76 38.44 34.25
CA THR A 249 3.66 37.15 33.55
C THR A 249 2.39 37.06 32.71
N VAL A 250 2.54 36.69 31.44
CA VAL A 250 1.41 36.45 30.53
C VAL A 250 0.79 35.10 30.85
N ILE A 251 -0.47 35.09 31.28
CA ILE A 251 -1.25 33.89 31.60
C ILE A 251 -2.30 33.68 30.51
N SER A 252 -2.22 32.56 29.80
CA SER A 252 -3.19 32.20 28.77
C SER A 252 -4.34 31.35 29.33
N LYS A 253 -5.59 31.72 29.05
CA LYS A 253 -6.80 31.05 29.54
C LYS A 253 -7.68 30.52 28.43
N LEU A 254 -8.28 29.35 28.66
CA LEU A 254 -9.31 28.80 27.79
C LEU A 254 -10.61 29.61 27.92
N ASN A 255 -11.16 30.08 26.80
CA ASN A 255 -12.47 30.70 26.71
C ASN A 255 -13.48 29.73 26.08
N GLU A 256 -14.14 28.95 26.94
CA GLU A 256 -15.14 27.97 26.47
C GLU A 256 -16.38 28.64 25.88
N ASN A 257 -16.76 29.84 26.35
CA ASN A 257 -18.00 30.49 25.94
C ASN A 257 -17.94 30.91 24.47
N ALA A 258 -16.80 31.45 24.03
CA ALA A 258 -16.57 31.79 22.62
C ALA A 258 -16.70 30.57 21.71
N LEU A 259 -16.00 29.48 22.03
CA LEU A 259 -16.03 28.25 21.23
C LEU A 259 -17.43 27.59 21.23
N ARG A 260 -18.14 27.61 22.36
CA ARG A 260 -19.52 27.11 22.45
C ARG A 260 -20.46 27.94 21.56
N SER A 261 -20.34 29.26 21.57
CA SER A 261 -21.14 30.15 20.72
C SER A 261 -20.91 29.84 19.24
N ILE A 262 -19.66 29.71 18.81
CA ILE A 262 -19.30 29.36 17.42
C ILE A 262 -19.89 28.01 17.02
N ALA A 263 -19.76 26.97 17.86
CA ALA A 263 -20.32 25.65 17.56
C ALA A 263 -21.84 25.67 17.43
N GLN A 264 -22.53 26.37 18.34
CA GLN A 264 -23.99 26.50 18.32
C GLN A 264 -24.46 27.24 17.06
N ASN A 265 -23.81 28.36 16.73
CA ASN A 265 -24.07 29.15 15.54
C ASN A 265 -23.77 28.38 14.24
N GLY A 266 -22.82 27.45 14.30
CA GLY A 266 -22.42 26.55 13.21
C GLY A 266 -23.18 25.22 13.14
N ASN A 267 -24.30 25.05 13.86
CA ASN A 267 -25.09 23.81 13.93
C ASN A 267 -24.31 22.55 14.34
N GLY A 268 -23.17 22.69 15.03
CA GLY A 268 -22.33 21.58 15.47
C GLY A 268 -22.25 21.47 16.98
N GLY A 269 -21.15 20.87 17.46
CA GLY A 269 -20.94 20.57 18.87
C GLY A 269 -19.63 21.12 19.42
N TYR A 270 -19.65 21.56 20.68
CA TYR A 270 -18.46 21.91 21.44
C TYR A 270 -18.00 20.72 22.29
N MET A 271 -16.68 20.50 22.34
CA MET A 271 -16.07 19.56 23.28
C MET A 271 -14.84 20.16 23.95
N LEU A 272 -14.75 19.96 25.27
CA LEU A 272 -13.54 20.26 26.02
C LEU A 272 -12.55 19.11 25.86
N TYR A 273 -11.29 19.43 25.59
CA TYR A 273 -10.22 18.45 25.54
C TYR A 273 -10.01 17.82 26.92
N ASN A 274 -10.20 16.50 27.03
CA ASN A 274 -9.91 15.73 28.23
C ASN A 274 -9.01 14.51 27.93
N ASN A 275 -9.26 13.82 26.83
CA ASN A 275 -8.57 12.62 26.39
C ASN A 275 -8.53 12.60 24.86
N THR A 276 -7.34 12.36 24.31
CA THR A 276 -7.08 12.31 22.86
C THR A 276 -8.02 11.35 22.12
N GLU A 277 -8.14 10.11 22.59
CA GLU A 277 -8.92 9.06 21.91
C GLU A 277 -10.43 9.28 22.08
N GLY A 278 -10.85 9.74 23.27
CA GLY A 278 -12.26 10.04 23.57
C GLY A 278 -12.80 11.15 22.68
N VAL A 279 -12.11 12.29 22.64
CA VAL A 279 -12.52 13.44 21.82
C VAL A 279 -12.50 13.08 20.33
N ALA A 280 -11.42 12.47 19.85
CA ALA A 280 -11.31 12.07 18.44
C ALA A 280 -12.42 11.09 18.03
N SER A 281 -12.77 10.14 18.89
CA SER A 281 -13.84 9.17 18.61
C SER A 281 -15.23 9.81 18.59
N THR A 282 -15.51 10.75 19.48
CA THR A 282 -16.80 11.45 19.50
C THR A 282 -16.97 12.37 18.30
N ILE A 283 -15.92 13.09 17.87
CA ILE A 283 -15.99 13.88 16.62
C ILE A 283 -16.19 12.94 15.43
N ALA A 284 -15.43 11.84 15.35
CA ALA A 284 -15.57 10.89 14.26
C ALA A 284 -16.97 10.27 14.18
N SER A 285 -17.60 9.96 15.33
CA SER A 285 -18.97 9.44 15.35
C SER A 285 -20.01 10.48 14.95
N GLN A 286 -19.86 11.73 15.37
CA GLN A 286 -20.72 12.84 14.95
C GLN A 286 -20.60 13.14 13.44
N LEU A 287 -19.39 13.09 12.90
CA LEU A 287 -19.15 13.23 11.47
C LEU A 287 -19.73 12.05 10.67
N ALA A 288 -19.75 10.85 11.24
CA ALA A 288 -20.33 9.67 10.60
C ALA A 288 -21.87 9.69 10.51
N THR A 289 -22.56 10.46 11.36
CA THR A 289 -24.03 10.62 11.27
C THR A 289 -24.46 11.64 10.23
N MET A 290 -23.53 12.40 9.66
CA MET A 290 -23.83 13.32 8.57
C MET A 290 -24.18 12.56 7.29
N ASP A 291 -25.08 13.12 6.48
CA ASP A 291 -25.31 12.64 5.12
C ASP A 291 -23.94 12.49 4.42
N GLN A 292 -23.73 11.40 3.66
CA GLN A 292 -22.46 11.12 2.94
C GLN A 292 -22.67 11.14 1.43
N ARG A 293 -21.68 11.62 0.67
CA ARG A 293 -21.73 11.68 -0.79
C ARG A 293 -21.15 10.42 -1.41
N ALA A 294 -21.88 9.77 -2.32
CA ALA A 294 -21.33 8.77 -3.24
C ALA A 294 -20.30 9.42 -4.20
N VAL A 295 -19.01 9.28 -3.88
CA VAL A 295 -17.90 9.66 -4.76
C VAL A 295 -17.68 8.52 -5.76
N LYS A 296 -17.85 8.84 -7.05
CA LYS A 296 -17.37 7.98 -8.14
C LYS A 296 -15.87 8.19 -8.28
N ASP A 297 -15.10 7.18 -7.91
CA ASP A 297 -13.66 7.17 -8.09
C ASP A 297 -13.34 6.76 -9.54
N ASP A 298 -13.09 7.74 -10.41
CA ASP A 298 -12.69 7.51 -11.80
C ASP A 298 -11.22 7.07 -11.93
N SER A 299 -10.45 7.05 -10.83
CA SER A 299 -9.00 6.82 -10.87
C SER A 299 -8.57 5.35 -11.04
N LEU A 300 -9.51 4.41 -10.90
CA LEU A 300 -9.28 2.98 -11.07
C LEU A 300 -10.01 2.44 -12.30
N THR A 301 -9.72 2.98 -13.50
CA THR A 301 -10.19 2.36 -14.75
C THR A 301 -9.51 1.01 -14.93
N ASN A 302 -10.18 -0.06 -14.55
CA ASN A 302 -9.72 -1.41 -14.81
C ASN A 302 -9.97 -1.74 -16.29
N TYR A 303 -8.98 -2.28 -17.00
CA TYR A 303 -9.13 -2.57 -18.44
C TYR A 303 -9.42 -4.05 -18.65
N GLN A 304 -10.53 -4.37 -19.31
CA GLN A 304 -10.79 -5.71 -19.80
C GLN A 304 -10.07 -5.90 -21.14
N SER A 305 -9.18 -6.88 -21.18
CA SER A 305 -8.37 -7.21 -22.37
C SER A 305 -9.02 -8.33 -23.18
N PHE A 306 -9.04 -8.19 -24.50
CA PHE A 306 -9.69 -9.12 -25.46
C PHE A 306 -8.69 -9.91 -26.32
N TYR A 307 -7.38 -9.79 -26.09
CA TYR A 307 -6.34 -10.47 -26.89
C TYR A 307 -6.50 -12.01 -26.94
N GLN A 308 -7.10 -12.61 -25.91
CA GLN A 308 -7.31 -14.06 -25.78
C GLN A 308 -8.11 -14.63 -26.95
N TRP A 309 -9.15 -13.91 -27.41
CA TRP A 309 -9.97 -14.34 -28.54
C TRP A 309 -9.18 -14.33 -29.86
N PHE A 310 -8.37 -13.29 -30.08
CA PHE A 310 -7.53 -13.17 -31.27
C PHE A 310 -6.38 -14.19 -31.28
N LEU A 311 -5.76 -14.42 -30.13
CA LEU A 311 -4.72 -15.44 -29.97
C LEU A 311 -5.29 -16.85 -30.19
N GLY A 312 -6.46 -17.13 -29.60
CA GLY A 312 -7.17 -18.40 -29.80
C GLY A 312 -7.54 -18.63 -31.27
N LEU A 313 -8.08 -17.60 -31.95
CA LEU A 313 -8.39 -17.65 -33.38
C LEU A 313 -7.14 -17.97 -34.21
N ALA A 314 -6.03 -17.27 -33.96
CA ALA A 314 -4.78 -17.52 -34.69
C ALA A 314 -4.27 -18.95 -34.49
N LEU A 315 -4.33 -19.45 -33.25
CA LEU A 315 -3.89 -20.81 -32.92
C LEU A 315 -4.76 -21.85 -33.63
N VAL A 316 -6.08 -21.69 -33.61
CA VAL A 316 -7.03 -22.59 -34.32
C VAL A 316 -6.76 -22.59 -35.82
N LEU A 317 -6.52 -21.42 -36.44
CA LEU A 317 -6.23 -21.32 -37.86
C LEU A 317 -4.92 -22.02 -38.24
N LEU A 318 -3.86 -21.85 -37.45
CA LEU A 318 -2.58 -22.56 -37.65
C LEU A 318 -2.72 -24.07 -37.45
N LEU A 319 -3.56 -24.51 -36.51
CA LEU A 319 -3.86 -25.93 -36.35
C LEU A 319 -4.57 -26.50 -37.57
N ILE A 320 -5.60 -25.81 -38.09
CA ILE A 320 -6.30 -26.23 -39.31
C ILE A 320 -5.32 -26.29 -40.49
N GLU A 321 -4.42 -25.32 -40.60
CA GLU A 321 -3.39 -25.29 -41.64
C GLU A 321 -2.51 -26.56 -41.65
N LEU A 322 -2.14 -27.07 -40.46
CA LEU A 322 -1.36 -28.31 -40.32
C LEU A 322 -2.07 -29.55 -40.88
N PHE A 323 -3.41 -29.59 -40.87
CA PHE A 323 -4.19 -30.72 -41.38
C PHE A 323 -4.43 -30.68 -42.89
N ILE A 324 -4.29 -29.51 -43.52
CA ILE A 324 -4.42 -29.41 -44.98
C ILE A 324 -3.16 -29.97 -45.63
N SER A 325 -3.30 -30.84 -46.64
CA SER A 325 -2.18 -31.35 -47.43
C SER A 325 -2.19 -30.73 -48.83
N GLU A 326 -1.02 -30.35 -49.33
CA GLU A 326 -0.86 -29.87 -50.71
C GLU A 326 -0.82 -31.00 -51.75
N MET A 327 -0.66 -32.25 -51.29
CA MET A 327 -0.67 -33.44 -52.13
C MET A 327 -1.93 -34.28 -51.85
N LYS A 328 -2.65 -34.66 -52.91
CA LYS A 328 -3.72 -35.68 -52.91
C LYS A 328 -3.10 -37.06 -52.68
N THR A 329 -2.85 -37.35 -51.40
CA THR A 329 -2.55 -38.66 -50.79
C THR A 329 -1.34 -39.46 -51.27
N MET A 330 -0.42 -39.71 -50.33
CA MET A 330 0.02 -41.07 -50.03
C MET A 330 -0.45 -41.40 -48.61
N LYS A 331 -1.20 -42.50 -48.49
CA LYS A 331 -2.10 -42.92 -47.40
C LYS A 331 -1.42 -43.22 -46.04
N GLN A 332 -0.23 -42.67 -45.74
CA GLN A 332 0.59 -43.11 -44.59
C GLN A 332 1.36 -42.03 -43.82
N ARG A 333 1.14 -40.73 -44.04
CA ARG A 333 1.83 -39.72 -43.21
C ARG A 333 1.12 -39.45 -41.88
N LYS A 334 1.59 -40.21 -40.87
CA LYS A 334 1.62 -39.93 -39.42
C LYS A 334 0.83 -38.67 -39.01
N LEU A 335 -0.47 -38.81 -38.71
CA LEU A 335 -1.26 -37.84 -37.92
C LEU A 335 -0.69 -37.64 -36.50
N LYS A 336 0.19 -38.55 -36.05
CA LYS A 336 0.65 -38.67 -34.67
C LYS A 336 1.39 -37.45 -34.08
N PRO A 337 2.29 -36.73 -34.79
CA PRO A 337 3.06 -35.65 -34.15
C PRO A 337 2.27 -34.35 -33.98
N ALA A 338 1.38 -33.98 -34.92
CA ALA A 338 0.54 -32.79 -34.79
C ALA A 338 -0.53 -32.96 -33.71
N VAL A 339 -1.17 -34.15 -33.66
CA VAL A 339 -2.12 -34.50 -32.60
C VAL A 339 -1.42 -34.65 -31.24
N ALA A 340 -0.20 -35.21 -31.20
CA ALA A 340 0.59 -35.28 -29.96
C ALA A 340 1.05 -33.89 -29.48
N ALA A 341 1.46 -32.99 -30.37
CA ALA A 341 1.81 -31.62 -30.02
C ALA A 341 0.60 -30.85 -29.47
N LEU A 342 -0.58 -31.03 -30.08
CA LEU A 342 -1.83 -30.44 -29.60
C LEU A 342 -2.27 -31.03 -28.24
N ALA A 343 -2.18 -32.34 -28.06
CA ALA A 343 -2.48 -33.00 -26.80
C ALA A 343 -1.49 -32.59 -25.68
N MET A 344 -0.21 -32.40 -26.00
CA MET A 344 0.82 -31.95 -25.06
C MET A 344 0.58 -30.49 -24.63
N LEU A 345 0.20 -29.60 -25.55
CA LEU A 345 -0.16 -28.21 -25.23
C LEU A 345 -1.41 -28.08 -24.36
N LEU A 346 -2.45 -28.89 -24.62
CA LEU A 346 -3.68 -28.89 -23.83
C LEU A 346 -3.46 -29.47 -22.41
N SER A 347 -2.55 -30.44 -22.26
CA SER A 347 -2.27 -31.09 -20.98
C SER A 347 -1.51 -30.18 -19.99
N PHE A 348 -0.63 -29.30 -20.46
CA PHE A 348 0.10 -28.35 -19.60
C PHE A 348 -0.80 -27.23 -19.02
N SER A 349 -1.93 -26.91 -19.66
CA SER A 349 -2.81 -25.83 -19.20
C SER A 349 -3.77 -26.26 -18.09
N ALA A 350 -4.21 -27.53 -18.09
CA ALA A 350 -5.21 -28.03 -17.13
C ALA A 350 -4.69 -28.08 -15.68
N THR A 351 -3.41 -28.43 -15.48
CA THR A 351 -2.82 -28.54 -14.13
C THR A 351 -2.58 -27.16 -13.50
N ALA A 352 -2.11 -26.19 -14.28
CA ALA A 352 -1.86 -24.83 -13.80
C ALA A 352 -3.15 -24.05 -13.43
N GLN A 353 -4.27 -24.32 -14.13
CA GLN A 353 -5.55 -23.68 -13.83
C GLN A 353 -6.13 -24.17 -12.50
N SER A 354 -6.00 -25.47 -12.21
CA SER A 354 -6.52 -26.07 -10.98
C SER A 354 -5.83 -25.53 -9.72
N GLU A 355 -4.50 -25.35 -9.73
CA GLU A 355 -3.77 -24.83 -8.57
C GLU A 355 -4.17 -23.38 -8.25
N LYS A 356 -4.30 -22.53 -9.28
CA LYS A 356 -4.69 -21.13 -9.11
C LYS A 356 -6.09 -20.98 -8.52
N GLU A 357 -7.03 -21.82 -8.93
CA GLU A 357 -8.39 -21.80 -8.39
C GLU A 357 -8.41 -22.21 -6.91
N THR A 358 -7.66 -23.24 -6.52
CA THR A 358 -7.57 -23.63 -5.11
C THR A 358 -6.86 -22.57 -4.24
N ILE A 359 -5.82 -21.91 -4.75
CA ILE A 359 -5.20 -20.77 -4.07
C ILE A 359 -6.22 -19.63 -3.91
N LYS A 360 -7.03 -19.35 -4.93
CA LYS A 360 -8.09 -18.33 -4.86
C LYS A 360 -9.12 -18.66 -3.79
N GLN A 361 -9.58 -19.91 -3.71
CA GLN A 361 -10.48 -20.36 -2.64
C GLN A 361 -9.86 -20.19 -1.25
N GLY A 362 -8.56 -20.50 -1.11
CA GLY A 362 -7.81 -20.24 0.12
C GLY A 362 -7.73 -18.75 0.46
N ASN A 363 -7.48 -17.88 -0.53
CA ASN A 363 -7.44 -16.43 -0.34
C ASN A 363 -8.81 -15.87 0.08
N GLU A 364 -9.90 -16.38 -0.52
CA GLU A 364 -11.27 -15.99 -0.17
C GLU A 364 -11.63 -16.42 1.26
N ALA A 365 -11.28 -17.65 1.67
CA ALA A 365 -11.45 -18.10 3.05
C ALA A 365 -10.64 -17.25 4.03
N TYR A 366 -9.40 -16.90 3.66
CA TYR A 366 -8.55 -16.01 4.45
C TYR A 366 -9.17 -14.62 4.60
N GLY A 367 -9.74 -14.06 3.53
CA GLY A 367 -10.46 -12.77 3.54
C GLY A 367 -11.71 -12.79 4.43
N ARG A 368 -12.41 -13.93 4.50
CA ARG A 368 -13.53 -14.17 5.43
C ARG A 368 -13.08 -14.43 6.88
N LYS A 369 -11.77 -14.39 7.16
CA LYS A 369 -11.14 -14.71 8.46
C LYS A 369 -11.33 -16.17 8.90
N ASP A 370 -11.71 -17.06 7.98
CA ASP A 370 -11.73 -18.50 8.21
C ASP A 370 -10.34 -19.09 7.91
N TYR A 371 -9.42 -18.86 8.85
CA TYR A 371 -8.02 -19.25 8.70
C TYR A 371 -7.79 -20.77 8.66
N PRO A 372 -8.53 -21.61 9.43
CA PRO A 372 -8.44 -23.06 9.29
C PRO A 372 -8.87 -23.56 7.90
N ALA A 373 -9.96 -23.04 7.33
CA ALA A 373 -10.36 -23.39 5.97
C ALA A 373 -9.34 -22.91 4.94
N ALA A 374 -8.81 -21.70 5.09
CA ALA A 374 -7.75 -21.18 4.23
C ALA A 374 -6.50 -22.07 4.26
N ALA A 375 -6.05 -22.46 5.44
CA ALA A 375 -4.91 -23.36 5.62
C ALA A 375 -5.17 -24.71 4.94
N ASN A 376 -6.37 -25.27 5.05
CA ASN A 376 -6.74 -26.51 4.36
C ASN A 376 -6.65 -26.38 2.85
N GLU A 377 -7.16 -25.30 2.25
CA GLU A 377 -7.09 -25.08 0.80
C GLU A 377 -5.64 -24.92 0.32
N TYR A 378 -4.81 -24.12 1.01
CA TYR A 378 -3.40 -24.02 0.64
C TYR A 378 -2.66 -25.35 0.82
N ASN A 379 -3.01 -26.15 1.83
CA ASN A 379 -2.40 -27.45 2.06
C ASN A 379 -2.73 -28.44 0.93
N LYS A 380 -3.93 -28.40 0.34
CA LYS A 380 -4.26 -29.20 -0.86
C LYS A 380 -3.32 -28.90 -2.03
N VAL A 381 -2.94 -27.63 -2.20
CA VAL A 381 -1.98 -27.21 -3.24
C VAL A 381 -0.59 -27.72 -2.90
N VAL A 382 -0.14 -27.53 -1.66
CA VAL A 382 1.18 -27.96 -1.19
C VAL A 382 1.35 -29.48 -1.22
N GLN A 383 0.30 -30.26 -0.97
CA GLN A 383 0.35 -31.72 -1.08
C GLN A 383 0.57 -32.20 -2.52
N LYS A 384 -0.03 -31.51 -3.50
CA LYS A 384 0.13 -31.83 -4.92
C LYS A 384 1.43 -31.28 -5.50
N ASN A 385 1.80 -30.07 -5.07
CA ASN A 385 2.97 -29.35 -5.54
C ASN A 385 3.72 -28.72 -4.35
N PRO A 386 4.61 -29.50 -3.69
CA PRO A 386 5.32 -29.03 -2.50
C PRO A 386 6.21 -27.80 -2.71
N ASP A 387 6.61 -27.57 -3.97
CA ASP A 387 7.48 -26.48 -4.39
C ASP A 387 6.72 -25.19 -4.74
N ASN A 388 5.38 -25.20 -4.66
CA ASN A 388 4.58 -23.99 -4.89
C ASN A 388 4.79 -22.96 -3.77
N VAL A 389 5.67 -22.01 -4.04
CA VAL A 389 6.14 -21.00 -3.09
C VAL A 389 5.01 -20.09 -2.59
N THR A 390 4.08 -19.72 -3.47
CA THR A 390 2.93 -18.86 -3.09
C THR A 390 2.02 -19.59 -2.11
N ALA A 391 1.71 -20.87 -2.38
CA ALA A 391 0.89 -21.68 -1.50
C ALA A 391 1.58 -21.91 -0.14
N GLN A 392 2.89 -22.17 -0.10
CA GLN A 392 3.66 -22.31 1.15
C GLN A 392 3.65 -21.03 1.99
N TYR A 393 3.89 -19.87 1.36
CA TYR A 393 3.85 -18.57 2.05
C TYR A 393 2.46 -18.27 2.61
N ASN A 394 1.41 -18.44 1.80
CA ASN A 394 0.03 -18.20 2.23
C ASN A 394 -0.45 -19.20 3.29
N LEU A 395 -0.01 -20.46 3.20
CA LEU A 395 -0.22 -21.47 4.24
C LEU A 395 0.40 -21.01 5.56
N GLY A 396 1.64 -20.49 5.54
CA GLY A 396 2.28 -19.90 6.73
C GLY A 396 1.46 -18.77 7.35
N ASN A 397 0.92 -17.86 6.54
CA ASN A 397 0.05 -16.77 7.01
C ASN A 397 -1.23 -17.31 7.66
N ALA A 398 -1.88 -18.31 7.06
CA ALA A 398 -3.12 -18.90 7.56
C ALA A 398 -2.91 -19.72 8.84
N LEU A 399 -1.83 -20.51 8.90
CA LEU A 399 -1.46 -21.29 10.07
C LEU A 399 -1.15 -20.40 11.28
N TYR A 400 -0.42 -19.30 11.05
CA TYR A 400 -0.13 -18.33 12.11
C TYR A 400 -1.40 -17.70 12.69
N LYS A 401 -2.34 -17.30 11.83
CA LYS A 401 -3.64 -16.78 12.26
C LYS A 401 -4.55 -17.83 12.90
N SER A 402 -4.26 -19.10 12.68
CA SER A 402 -4.91 -20.25 13.34
C SER A 402 -4.17 -20.72 14.59
N GLU A 403 -3.24 -19.92 15.12
CA GLU A 403 -2.40 -20.20 16.31
C GLU A 403 -1.45 -21.41 16.19
N LYS A 404 -1.29 -21.96 14.98
CA LYS A 404 -0.36 -23.07 14.68
C LYS A 404 1.03 -22.54 14.34
N LYS A 405 1.74 -22.00 15.33
CA LYS A 405 2.98 -21.23 15.14
C LYS A 405 4.14 -22.06 14.58
N GLU A 406 4.36 -23.28 15.07
CA GLU A 406 5.42 -24.17 14.56
C GLU A 406 5.20 -24.56 13.09
N GLU A 407 3.97 -24.94 12.74
CA GLU A 407 3.60 -25.30 11.37
C GLU A 407 3.78 -24.09 10.44
N ALA A 408 3.42 -22.89 10.90
CA ALA A 408 3.60 -21.65 10.15
C ALA A 408 5.08 -21.37 9.86
N ILE A 409 5.96 -21.51 10.86
CA ILE A 409 7.41 -21.35 10.69
C ILE A 409 7.94 -22.35 9.64
N GLY A 410 7.53 -23.61 9.71
CA GLY A 410 7.90 -24.64 8.74
C GLY A 410 7.45 -24.31 7.32
N ALA A 411 6.25 -23.76 7.15
CA ALA A 411 5.73 -23.33 5.84
C ALA A 411 6.53 -22.14 5.27
N TYR A 412 6.90 -21.15 6.11
CA TYR A 412 7.78 -20.06 5.67
C TYR A 412 9.17 -20.56 5.28
N ASP A 413 9.76 -21.50 6.02
CA ASP A 413 11.08 -22.03 5.68
C ASP A 413 11.10 -22.75 4.33
N LYS A 414 10.05 -23.53 4.04
CA LYS A 414 9.87 -24.15 2.71
C LYS A 414 9.77 -23.08 1.62
N SER A 415 9.00 -22.02 1.85
CA SER A 415 8.89 -20.89 0.93
C SER A 415 10.25 -20.18 0.72
N ILE A 416 10.95 -19.82 1.79
CA ILE A 416 12.23 -19.09 1.78
C ILE A 416 13.31 -19.86 1.00
N ASN A 417 13.34 -21.18 1.11
CA ASN A 417 14.31 -22.04 0.43
C ASN A 417 14.12 -22.07 -1.09
N LYS A 418 12.93 -21.74 -1.58
CA LYS A 418 12.58 -21.79 -3.01
C LYS A 418 12.44 -20.39 -3.64
N LEU A 419 12.22 -19.35 -2.84
CA LEU A 419 12.14 -17.96 -3.31
C LEU A 419 13.45 -17.49 -3.95
N THR A 420 13.34 -16.96 -5.17
CA THR A 420 14.46 -16.40 -5.94
C THR A 420 14.52 -14.87 -5.85
N ARG A 421 13.38 -14.20 -5.66
CA ARG A 421 13.29 -12.73 -5.64
C ARG A 421 13.63 -12.19 -4.25
N PRO A 422 14.62 -11.27 -4.11
CA PRO A 422 15.07 -10.77 -2.80
C PRO A 422 13.97 -10.16 -1.94
N VAL A 423 13.09 -9.35 -2.53
CA VAL A 423 12.00 -8.67 -1.81
C VAL A 423 10.97 -9.67 -1.25
N GLU A 424 10.55 -10.65 -2.06
CA GLU A 424 9.61 -11.68 -1.62
C GLU A 424 10.23 -12.56 -0.52
N LYS A 425 11.52 -12.87 -0.65
CA LYS A 425 12.27 -13.61 0.37
C LYS A 425 12.41 -12.80 1.65
N SER A 426 12.62 -11.49 1.55
CA SER A 426 12.61 -10.56 2.69
C SER A 426 11.28 -10.61 3.43
N ASN A 427 10.15 -10.52 2.71
CA ASN A 427 8.81 -10.58 3.30
C ASN A 427 8.55 -11.91 4.04
N ALA A 428 9.02 -13.02 3.49
CA ALA A 428 8.92 -14.32 4.16
C ALA A 428 9.76 -14.40 5.45
N TYR A 429 10.98 -13.86 5.44
CA TYR A 429 11.78 -13.73 6.66
C TYR A 429 11.14 -12.80 7.70
N TYR A 430 10.56 -11.68 7.26
CA TYR A 430 9.85 -10.75 8.12
C TYR A 430 8.64 -11.41 8.80
N ASN A 431 7.76 -12.06 8.03
CA ASN A 431 6.60 -12.75 8.58
C ASN A 431 6.99 -13.90 9.52
N LYS A 432 8.04 -14.67 9.17
CA LYS A 432 8.62 -15.66 10.09
C LYS A 432 9.09 -15.03 11.40
N GLY A 433 9.74 -13.86 11.32
CA GLY A 433 10.17 -13.08 12.49
C GLY A 433 9.01 -12.67 13.40
N VAL A 434 7.89 -12.24 12.82
CA VAL A 434 6.66 -11.90 13.56
C VAL A 434 6.10 -13.12 14.29
N VAL A 435 6.04 -14.29 13.63
CA VAL A 435 5.59 -15.52 14.29
C VAL A 435 6.50 -15.89 15.46
N LEU A 436 7.82 -15.86 15.26
CA LEU A 436 8.82 -16.17 16.29
C LEU A 436 8.76 -15.20 17.47
N GLN A 437 8.51 -13.91 17.21
CA GLN A 437 8.34 -12.90 18.26
C GLN A 437 7.14 -13.22 19.15
N ASN A 438 6.00 -13.55 18.53
CA ASN A 438 4.78 -13.93 19.23
C ASN A 438 4.87 -15.30 19.92
N ASP A 439 5.86 -16.11 19.55
CA ASP A 439 6.18 -17.37 20.22
C ASP A 439 7.27 -17.21 21.29
N ASN A 440 7.67 -15.97 21.59
CA ASN A 440 8.72 -15.62 22.55
C ASN A 440 10.09 -16.25 22.23
N LYS A 441 10.32 -16.69 20.99
CA LYS A 441 11.59 -17.18 20.44
C LYS A 441 12.43 -15.99 19.96
N ILE A 442 12.83 -15.16 20.93
CA ILE A 442 13.43 -13.84 20.68
C ILE A 442 14.77 -13.91 19.92
N PRO A 443 15.71 -14.84 20.21
CA PRO A 443 16.94 -14.98 19.44
C PRO A 443 16.69 -15.27 17.95
N GLU A 444 15.81 -16.23 17.65
CA GLU A 444 15.48 -16.65 16.29
C GLU A 444 14.72 -15.57 15.53
N CYS A 445 13.83 -14.85 16.22
CA CYS A 445 13.12 -13.68 15.70
C CYS A 445 14.09 -12.59 15.23
N ILE A 446 15.09 -12.26 16.05
CA ILE A 446 16.12 -11.26 15.71
C ILE A 446 16.87 -11.67 14.45
N ASP A 447 17.22 -12.95 14.30
CA ASP A 447 17.92 -13.44 13.11
C ASP A 447 17.03 -13.41 11.87
N ALA A 448 15.74 -13.72 12.01
CA ALA A 448 14.77 -13.60 10.92
C ALA A 448 14.65 -12.15 10.43
N TYR A 449 14.49 -11.17 11.32
CA TYR A 449 14.43 -9.75 10.94
C TYR A 449 15.74 -9.24 10.34
N LYS A 450 16.89 -9.67 10.85
CA LYS A 450 18.19 -9.35 10.24
C LYS A 450 18.29 -9.89 8.81
N ASN A 451 17.83 -11.12 8.57
CA ASN A 451 17.85 -11.70 7.22
C ASN A 451 16.87 -11.00 6.28
N ALA A 452 15.72 -10.53 6.77
CA ALA A 452 14.83 -9.65 6.01
C ALA A 452 15.54 -8.34 5.61
N LEU A 453 16.14 -7.63 6.57
CA LEU A 453 16.83 -6.36 6.33
C LEU A 453 18.11 -6.48 5.47
N LYS A 454 18.76 -7.66 5.45
CA LYS A 454 19.86 -7.93 4.51
C LYS A 454 19.37 -7.99 3.07
N LEU A 455 18.16 -8.48 2.84
CA LEU A 455 17.55 -8.63 1.51
C LEU A 455 16.83 -7.37 1.06
N ASP A 456 16.21 -6.66 2.00
CA ASP A 456 15.57 -5.36 1.79
C ASP A 456 15.89 -4.39 2.95
N PRO A 457 16.95 -3.57 2.82
CA PRO A 457 17.34 -2.60 3.84
C PRO A 457 16.30 -1.49 4.11
N ASN A 458 15.36 -1.28 3.19
CA ASN A 458 14.35 -0.23 3.26
C ASN A 458 13.07 -0.69 3.96
N ASN A 459 12.97 -1.95 4.38
CA ASN A 459 11.82 -2.46 5.12
C ASN A 459 11.77 -1.88 6.54
N GLU A 460 11.01 -0.79 6.71
CA GLU A 460 10.89 -0.09 7.99
C GLU A 460 10.21 -0.92 9.07
N ASP A 461 9.22 -1.74 8.71
CA ASP A 461 8.51 -2.62 9.65
C ASP A 461 9.46 -3.65 10.28
N ALA A 462 10.31 -4.27 9.45
CA ALA A 462 11.34 -5.21 9.91
C ALA A 462 12.35 -4.51 10.83
N ARG A 463 12.69 -3.25 10.57
CA ARG A 463 13.59 -2.44 11.40
C ARG A 463 12.97 -2.12 12.76
N GLN A 464 11.73 -1.63 12.78
CA GLN A 464 11.02 -1.33 14.02
C GLN A 464 10.81 -2.59 14.88
N ASN A 465 10.43 -3.71 14.26
CA ASN A 465 10.21 -4.95 15.00
C ASN A 465 11.53 -5.59 15.48
N LEU A 466 12.63 -5.45 14.74
CA LEU A 466 13.97 -5.81 15.22
C LEU A 466 14.34 -5.00 16.47
N GLN A 467 14.11 -3.69 16.47
CA GLN A 467 14.39 -2.84 17.63
C GLN A 467 13.57 -3.28 18.85
N LYS A 468 12.28 -3.60 18.66
CA LYS A 468 11.42 -4.15 19.72
C LYS A 468 11.96 -5.47 20.25
N ALA A 469 12.34 -6.40 19.36
CA ALA A 469 12.89 -7.70 19.75
C ALA A 469 14.21 -7.57 20.52
N LEU A 470 15.09 -6.64 20.13
CA LEU A 470 16.34 -6.35 20.85
C LEU A 470 16.08 -5.75 22.23
N LYS A 471 15.08 -4.87 22.37
CA LYS A 471 14.67 -4.32 23.66
C LYS A 471 14.14 -5.43 24.58
N GLN A 472 13.25 -6.27 24.05
CA GLN A 472 12.69 -7.42 24.77
C GLN A 472 13.79 -8.40 25.22
N GLN A 473 14.79 -8.67 24.36
CA GLN A 473 15.95 -9.48 24.74
C GLN A 473 16.75 -8.86 25.89
N LYS A 474 16.89 -7.52 25.92
CA LYS A 474 17.60 -6.82 27.00
C LYS A 474 16.82 -6.88 28.32
N GLU A 475 15.50 -6.78 28.27
CA GLU A 475 14.61 -6.93 29.43
C GLU A 475 14.67 -8.36 29.98
N GLN A 476 14.54 -9.38 29.14
CA GLN A 476 14.69 -10.79 29.54
C GLN A 476 16.04 -11.07 30.21
N LYS A 477 17.13 -10.48 29.70
CA LYS A 477 18.47 -10.61 30.30
C LYS A 477 18.61 -9.89 31.64
N LYS A 478 17.85 -8.82 31.88
CA LYS A 478 17.79 -8.14 33.19
C LYS A 478 16.98 -8.97 34.17
N ASP A 479 15.81 -9.45 33.78
CA ASP A 479 14.96 -10.31 34.62
C ASP A 479 15.68 -11.60 35.02
N GLU A 480 16.48 -12.19 34.12
CA GLU A 480 17.34 -13.35 34.45
C GLU A 480 18.50 -13.00 35.40
N LYS A 481 18.94 -11.74 35.41
CA LYS A 481 20.00 -11.27 36.30
C LYS A 481 19.42 -11.00 37.70
N ASP A 482 18.27 -10.34 37.77
CA ASP A 482 17.58 -10.03 39.02
C ASP A 482 17.11 -11.33 39.71
N LYS A 483 16.57 -12.31 38.95
CA LYS A 483 16.26 -13.66 39.48
C LYS A 483 17.49 -14.46 39.94
N LYS A 484 18.69 -14.16 39.43
CA LYS A 484 19.95 -14.81 39.86
C LYS A 484 20.56 -14.15 41.08
N ASP A 485 20.30 -12.86 41.29
CA ASP A 485 20.71 -12.14 42.48
C ASP A 485 19.72 -12.42 43.64
N ASP A 486 18.41 -12.53 43.38
CA ASP A 486 17.41 -12.97 44.38
C ASP A 486 17.63 -14.43 44.86
N ASN A 487 18.01 -15.35 43.96
CA ASN A 487 18.36 -16.71 44.34
C ASN A 487 19.69 -16.80 45.11
N LYS A 488 20.58 -15.80 45.01
CA LYS A 488 21.80 -15.73 45.83
C LYS A 488 21.50 -15.25 47.25
N ASP A 489 20.49 -14.41 47.44
CA ASP A 489 20.06 -13.97 48.76
C ASP A 489 19.16 -15.01 49.48
N GLN A 490 18.48 -15.89 48.74
CA GLN A 490 17.76 -17.03 49.34
C GLN A 490 18.60 -18.29 49.59
N GLN A 491 19.84 -18.35 49.09
CA GLN A 491 20.72 -19.52 49.25
C GLN A 491 21.87 -19.30 50.25
N LYS A 492 21.69 -18.36 51.19
CA LYS A 492 22.51 -18.23 52.42
C LYS A 492 21.97 -19.00 53.63
N ASN A 493 20.97 -19.87 53.44
CA ASN A 493 20.53 -20.83 54.46
C ASN A 493 20.29 -22.20 53.84
N LYS A 494 21.36 -23.00 53.76
CA LYS A 494 21.47 -24.47 53.89
C LYS A 494 22.59 -24.98 52.99
N ASP A 495 23.64 -25.44 53.64
CA ASP A 495 24.76 -26.16 53.04
C ASP A 495 24.36 -27.57 52.56
N GLN A 496 25.10 -28.00 51.51
CA GLN A 496 25.37 -29.35 51.04
C GLN A 496 24.25 -30.18 50.39
N GLU A 497 24.34 -30.38 49.06
CA GLU A 497 24.74 -31.67 48.48
C GLU A 497 24.96 -31.59 46.95
N GLN A 498 25.97 -32.31 46.46
CA GLN A 498 26.44 -32.34 45.08
C GLN A 498 25.55 -33.19 44.15
N LYS A 499 25.33 -32.75 42.90
CA LYS A 499 25.34 -33.60 41.69
C LYS A 499 25.41 -32.79 40.38
N PRO A 500 26.07 -33.29 39.32
CA PRO A 500 26.47 -32.48 38.16
C PRO A 500 25.53 -32.61 36.95
N LYS A 501 25.36 -31.52 36.17
CA LYS A 501 24.91 -31.50 34.74
C LYS A 501 24.91 -30.05 34.20
N PRO A 502 24.88 -29.84 32.87
CA PRO A 502 25.88 -30.11 31.84
C PRO A 502 26.52 -28.80 31.31
N GLN A 503 27.62 -28.89 30.56
CA GLN A 503 28.35 -27.75 30.00
C GLN A 503 27.50 -26.84 29.09
N PRO A 504 27.46 -25.52 29.31
CA PRO A 504 26.97 -24.56 28.33
C PRO A 504 28.10 -24.17 27.36
N SER A 505 27.78 -24.17 26.07
CA SER A 505 28.60 -23.63 24.99
C SER A 505 28.97 -22.16 25.25
N LYS A 506 30.27 -21.89 25.22
CA LYS A 506 30.86 -20.59 25.54
C LYS A 506 30.65 -19.58 24.41
N MET A 507 29.71 -18.66 24.61
CA MET A 507 29.89 -17.26 24.19
C MET A 507 29.88 -16.43 25.47
N ASN A 508 30.98 -15.71 25.74
CA ASN A 508 31.16 -14.99 26.99
C ASN A 508 30.15 -13.83 27.05
N LYS A 509 29.47 -13.63 28.19
CA LYS A 509 28.39 -12.62 28.33
C LYS A 509 28.84 -11.21 27.93
N LYS A 510 30.11 -10.88 28.19
CA LYS A 510 30.75 -9.62 27.82
C LYS A 510 30.87 -9.45 26.30
N ASP A 511 31.23 -10.52 25.59
CA ASP A 511 31.33 -10.54 24.13
C ASP A 511 29.95 -10.37 23.46
N ALA A 512 28.89 -10.90 24.09
CA ALA A 512 27.52 -10.73 23.60
C ALA A 512 27.02 -9.28 23.78
N GLU A 513 27.38 -8.63 24.89
CA GLU A 513 27.09 -7.21 25.14
C GLU A 513 27.90 -6.28 24.23
N GLU A 514 29.18 -6.59 24.00
CA GLU A 514 30.03 -5.84 23.06
C GLU A 514 29.54 -5.99 21.63
N LYS A 515 29.19 -7.20 21.19
CA LYS A 515 28.58 -7.41 19.86
C LYS A 515 27.25 -6.69 19.72
N LEU A 516 26.43 -6.64 20.76
CA LEU A 516 25.16 -5.90 20.76
C LEU A 516 25.40 -4.39 20.65
N LYS A 517 26.33 -3.84 21.43
CA LYS A 517 26.73 -2.42 21.31
C LYS A 517 27.30 -2.11 19.93
N ALA A 518 28.14 -2.99 19.38
CA ALA A 518 28.70 -2.83 18.05
C ALA A 518 27.63 -2.88 16.95
N LEU A 519 26.58 -3.69 17.12
CA LEU A 519 25.44 -3.74 16.19
C LEU A 519 24.58 -2.48 16.27
N LEU A 520 24.27 -2.00 17.48
CA LEU A 520 23.54 -0.73 17.69
C LEU A 520 24.34 0.46 17.14
N GLN A 521 25.66 0.45 17.29
CA GLN A 521 26.54 1.48 16.73
C GLN A 521 26.58 1.42 15.20
N LYS A 522 26.64 0.21 14.62
CA LYS A 522 26.56 0.03 13.15
C LYS A 522 25.21 0.50 12.60
N GLU A 523 24.13 0.28 13.31
CA GLU A 523 22.79 0.75 12.96
C GLU A 523 22.69 2.28 13.02
N LYS A 524 23.18 2.90 14.09
CA LYS A 524 23.25 4.37 14.20
C LYS A 524 24.07 4.98 13.06
N ASN A 525 25.24 4.40 12.77
CA ASN A 525 26.07 4.84 11.64
C ASN A 525 25.40 4.63 10.27
N LEU A 526 24.56 3.59 10.13
CA LEU A 526 23.78 3.34 8.92
C LEU A 526 22.65 4.38 8.78
N GLN A 527 21.95 4.70 9.87
CA GLN A 527 20.96 5.78 9.91
C GLN A 527 21.59 7.12 9.51
N ASP A 528 22.73 7.47 10.09
CA ASP A 528 23.45 8.71 9.76
C ASP A 528 23.88 8.75 8.29
N LYS A 529 24.29 7.61 7.71
CA LYS A 529 24.62 7.51 6.27
C LYS A 529 23.38 7.66 5.38
N LEU A 530 22.24 7.08 5.75
CA LEU A 530 21.01 7.19 4.99
C LEU A 530 20.43 8.60 5.03
N HIS A 531 20.50 9.28 6.19
CA HIS A 531 20.17 10.70 6.30
C HIS A 531 21.08 11.58 5.45
N LYS A 532 22.37 11.23 5.32
CA LYS A 532 23.32 11.90 4.41
C LYS A 532 23.09 11.62 2.92
N VAL A 533 22.59 10.44 2.56
CA VAL A 533 22.25 10.10 1.17
C VAL A 533 20.98 10.80 0.71
N ASN A 534 19.97 10.94 1.58
CA ASN A 534 18.75 11.70 1.27
C ASN A 534 18.97 13.22 1.18
N SER A 535 20.06 13.75 1.74
CA SER A 535 20.41 15.18 1.64
C SER A 535 21.27 15.52 0.41
N ASN A 536 21.76 14.51 -0.33
CA ASN A 536 22.53 14.69 -1.57
C ASN A 536 21.77 14.15 -2.81
N ALA A 537 20.47 14.43 -2.90
CA ALA A 537 19.76 14.30 -4.17
C ALA A 537 20.21 15.45 -5.11
N PRO A 538 20.51 15.20 -6.40
CA PRO A 538 20.93 16.27 -7.31
C PRO A 538 19.82 17.31 -7.47
N ASN A 539 20.19 18.58 -7.44
CA ASN A 539 19.37 19.69 -7.93
C ASN A 539 18.65 19.27 -9.22
N LYS A 540 17.32 19.30 -9.21
CA LYS A 540 16.53 19.27 -10.44
C LYS A 540 17.00 20.46 -11.30
N PRO A 541 17.23 20.28 -12.61
CA PRO A 541 17.46 21.41 -13.48
C PRO A 541 16.19 22.26 -13.54
N GLU A 542 16.34 23.57 -13.38
CA GLU A 542 15.34 24.57 -13.80
C GLU A 542 14.93 24.27 -15.24
N LYS A 543 13.63 24.13 -15.47
CA LYS A 543 13.07 24.11 -16.82
C LYS A 543 12.69 25.54 -17.17
N ASP A 544 13.40 26.09 -18.15
CA ASP A 544 13.02 27.27 -18.90
C ASP A 544 11.90 26.90 -19.90
N TRP A 545 10.66 27.03 -19.43
CA TRP A 545 9.47 27.47 -20.18
C TRP A 545 8.31 27.71 -19.21
#